data_AF-A0A518JM06-F1
#
_entry.id   AF-A0A518JM06-F1
#
_cell.length_a   1.000
_cell.length_b   1.000
_cell.length_c   1.000
_cell.angle_alpha   90.00
_cell.angle_beta   90.00
_cell.angle_gamma   90.00
#
_symmetry.space_group_name_H-M   'P 1'
#
loop_
_entity.id
_entity.type
_entity.pdbx_description
1 polymer ?
#
loop_
_entity_poly.entity_id
_entity_poly.type
_entity_poly.pdbx_seq_one_letter_code
_entity_poly.pdbx_strand_id
1 'polypeptide(L)'
;MFAAITDHWLLLTIGGIVGLLLIVAIYDMMQRKHTILHNFPIVGHIRYWLEMIGPEMRQYWVANDKEEMPFNRDERSWVYASSKGENSNFGFGTTEQIYSIGYPIIKHAVFPFPEHKAEYISEDKTAIPCLKIMGQSHDRARPYHPQSVVNISAMSFGSLGSNAVSAMNIGAREAHCFHNTGEGGISPYHGHGADIMWQIGTGYFGARDETGRFSLDVLAQRVEANESIRCIEVKLSQGAKPGKGGILPGKKVSAEIAATRGIPIGRDCISPNAHSEFDTVDELIDWIERIAARTGLPVGIKSAIGSTGFWHKLAGRMRERGEGPDFITIDGAEGGTGAAPLTFSDHVSLPFKIGFARVYPIFQAQGISKDIVWFGSGKLGFPDRAVIAFAMGCDAIQIARESMLAIGCIQARKCHTDHCPAGVATQNRWLQAGLDVDDKAKRMTRYIQSFRKELLSLSYACGYQHPCQFNGREIEFSTGVNKFSKLHDVLGYTRDGTGLKETRASNATEPTLVE
;
A
#
# COMPACT_ATOMS: atom_id res chain seq x y z
N MET A 1 -60.65 26.96 21.02
CA MET A 1 -60.09 26.16 22.13
C MET A 1 -58.83 25.39 21.70
N PHE A 2 -58.80 24.73 20.55
CA PHE A 2 -57.58 24.07 20.03
C PHE A 2 -56.41 25.03 19.75
N ALA A 3 -56.65 26.24 19.22
CA ALA A 3 -55.60 27.22 18.91
C ALA A 3 -54.86 27.77 20.15
N ALA A 4 -55.57 27.99 21.26
CA ALA A 4 -54.98 28.51 22.50
C ALA A 4 -54.15 27.45 23.25
N ILE A 5 -54.49 26.17 23.09
CA ILE A 5 -53.73 25.05 23.66
C ILE A 5 -52.41 24.89 22.89
N THR A 6 -52.42 25.02 21.56
CA THR A 6 -51.20 24.98 20.74
C THR A 6 -50.23 26.13 21.05
N ASP A 7 -50.73 27.32 21.35
CA ASP A 7 -49.87 28.48 21.69
C ASP A 7 -49.16 28.29 23.05
N HIS A 8 -49.84 27.68 24.03
CA HIS A 8 -49.25 27.42 25.34
C HIS A 8 -48.14 26.36 25.30
N TRP A 9 -48.34 25.29 24.53
CA TRP A 9 -47.29 24.28 24.31
C TRP A 9 -46.11 24.84 23.51
N LEU A 10 -46.37 25.72 22.53
CA LEU A 10 -45.32 26.39 21.78
C LEU A 10 -44.47 27.29 22.68
N LEU A 11 -45.11 28.08 23.56
CA LEU A 11 -44.41 28.95 24.52
C LEU A 11 -43.61 28.14 25.55
N LEU A 12 -44.15 27.04 26.06
CA LEU A 12 -43.42 26.14 26.97
C LEU A 12 -42.23 25.48 26.27
N THR A 13 -42.38 25.10 25.01
CA THR A 13 -41.29 24.49 24.22
C THR A 13 -40.18 25.51 23.94
N ILE A 14 -40.54 26.72 23.52
CA ILE A 14 -39.59 27.82 23.29
C ILE A 14 -38.90 28.19 24.61
N GLY A 15 -39.65 28.34 25.70
CA GLY A 15 -39.10 28.63 27.03
C GLY A 15 -38.15 27.54 27.52
N GLY A 16 -38.47 26.27 27.28
CA GLY A 16 -37.60 25.14 27.60
C GLY A 16 -36.29 25.15 26.79
N ILE A 17 -36.35 25.45 25.49
CA ILE A 17 -35.17 25.56 24.63
C ILE A 17 -34.28 26.73 25.08
N VAL A 18 -34.88 27.90 25.36
CA VAL A 18 -34.14 29.08 25.84
C VAL A 18 -33.49 28.81 27.20
N GLY A 19 -34.21 28.16 28.12
CA GLY A 19 -33.68 27.74 29.42
C GLY A 19 -32.50 26.78 29.28
N LEU A 20 -32.60 25.78 28.39
CA LEU A 20 -31.50 24.85 28.10
C LEU A 20 -30.28 25.58 27.53
N LEU A 21 -30.47 26.47 26.57
CA LEU A 21 -29.40 27.27 25.98
C LEU A 21 -28.72 28.17 27.01
N LEU A 22 -29.47 28.77 27.93
CA LEU A 22 -28.91 29.55 29.04
C LEU A 22 -28.06 28.70 29.99
N ILE A 23 -28.52 27.49 30.33
CA ILE A 23 -27.74 26.55 31.15
C ILE A 23 -26.43 26.18 30.45
N VAL A 24 -26.49 25.86 29.14
CA VAL A 24 -25.30 25.56 28.33
C VAL A 24 -24.37 26.77 28.25
N ALA A 25 -24.89 27.99 28.06
CA ALA A 25 -24.09 29.21 28.03
C ALA A 25 -23.37 29.47 29.36
N ILE A 26 -24.07 29.32 30.49
CA ILE A 26 -23.47 29.48 31.82
C ILE A 26 -22.38 28.43 32.03
N TYR A 27 -22.64 27.17 31.67
CA TYR A 27 -21.63 26.11 31.74
C TYR A 27 -20.39 26.42 30.88
N ASP A 28 -20.60 26.86 29.63
CA ASP A 28 -19.54 27.23 28.70
C ASP A 28 -18.68 28.40 29.20
N MET A 29 -19.29 29.37 29.87
CA MET A 29 -18.60 30.51 30.50
C MET A 29 -17.88 30.12 31.79
N MET A 30 -18.39 29.16 32.56
CA MET A 30 -17.78 28.76 33.83
C MET A 30 -16.62 27.78 33.64
N GLN A 31 -16.61 26.99 32.56
CA GLN A 31 -15.54 26.06 32.29
C GLN A 31 -14.26 26.79 31.84
N ARG A 32 -13.09 26.26 32.25
CA ARG A 32 -11.76 26.86 32.00
C ARG A 32 -10.92 26.10 30.96
N LYS A 33 -11.45 25.03 30.36
CA LYS A 33 -10.69 24.10 29.50
C LYS A 33 -10.71 24.49 28.02
N HIS A 34 -11.82 25.03 27.52
CA HIS A 34 -12.03 25.36 26.12
C HIS A 34 -12.22 26.87 25.93
N THR A 35 -11.16 27.56 25.51
CA THR A 35 -11.15 29.03 25.32
C THR A 35 -12.22 29.51 24.34
N ILE A 36 -12.54 28.73 23.31
CA ILE A 36 -13.53 29.11 22.29
C ILE A 36 -14.96 29.01 22.83
N LEU A 37 -15.29 27.94 23.57
CA LEU A 37 -16.61 27.83 24.23
C LEU A 37 -16.79 28.92 25.29
N HIS A 38 -15.71 29.27 26.01
CA HIS A 38 -15.73 30.35 26.99
C HIS A 38 -15.98 31.73 26.36
N ASN A 39 -15.29 32.04 25.27
CA ASN A 39 -15.39 33.35 24.59
C ASN A 39 -16.66 33.48 23.71
N PHE A 40 -17.17 32.37 23.20
CA PHE A 40 -18.36 32.32 22.35
C PHE A 40 -19.31 31.19 22.82
N PRO A 41 -20.00 31.35 23.97
CA PRO A 41 -20.92 30.36 24.52
C PRO A 41 -22.02 30.00 23.52
N ILE A 42 -22.47 28.73 23.50
CA ILE A 42 -23.43 28.18 22.54
C ILE A 42 -22.89 28.12 21.09
N VAL A 43 -22.46 29.25 20.51
CA VAL A 43 -22.00 29.36 19.12
C VAL A 43 -20.71 28.57 18.88
N GLY A 44 -19.83 28.50 19.87
CA GLY A 44 -18.60 27.70 19.79
C GLY A 44 -18.86 26.20 19.55
N HIS A 45 -20.00 25.66 19.99
CA HIS A 45 -20.38 24.26 19.72
C HIS A 45 -20.62 24.01 18.23
N ILE A 46 -21.14 25.00 17.49
CA ILE A 46 -21.31 24.91 16.03
C ILE A 46 -19.94 24.75 15.36
N ARG A 47 -18.93 25.50 15.81
CA ARG A 47 -17.56 25.34 15.30
C ARG A 47 -17.07 23.92 15.51
N TYR A 48 -17.15 23.37 16.72
CA TYR A 48 -16.67 22.01 16.97
C TYR A 48 -17.47 20.95 16.21
N TRP A 49 -18.76 21.16 16.01
CA TRP A 49 -19.61 20.30 15.18
C TRP A 49 -19.20 20.35 13.70
N LEU A 50 -18.96 21.56 13.15
CA LEU A 50 -18.45 21.75 11.79
C LEU A 50 -17.00 21.26 11.64
N GLU A 51 -16.14 21.39 12.64
CA GLU A 51 -14.79 20.83 12.64
C GLU A 51 -14.81 19.29 12.68
N MET A 52 -15.77 18.70 13.39
CA MET A 52 -15.93 17.25 13.49
C MET A 52 -16.31 16.62 12.14
N ILE A 53 -17.22 17.27 11.41
CA ILE A 53 -17.81 16.84 10.13
C ILE A 53 -17.01 17.39 8.92
N GLY A 54 -16.25 18.47 9.13
CA GLY A 54 -15.56 19.22 8.09
C GLY A 54 -14.57 18.41 7.24
N PRO A 55 -13.73 17.52 7.81
CA PRO A 55 -12.87 16.63 7.02
C PRO A 55 -13.65 15.79 6.01
N GLU A 56 -14.79 15.24 6.41
CA GLU A 56 -15.66 14.42 5.56
C GLU A 56 -16.42 15.28 4.52
N MET A 57 -16.91 16.47 4.89
CA MET A 57 -17.66 17.35 3.99
C MET A 57 -16.78 18.05 2.94
N ARG A 58 -15.54 18.40 3.29
CA ARG A 58 -14.59 19.02 2.35
C ARG A 58 -14.38 18.16 1.10
N GLN A 59 -14.51 16.85 1.25
CA GLN A 59 -14.42 15.87 0.18
C GLN A 59 -15.48 16.03 -0.92
N TYR A 60 -16.63 16.61 -0.57
CA TYR A 60 -17.78 16.72 -1.47
C TYR A 60 -18.03 18.15 -1.92
N TRP A 61 -17.75 19.15 -1.07
CA TRP A 61 -18.28 20.52 -1.26
C TRP A 61 -17.21 21.61 -1.45
N VAL A 62 -15.94 21.36 -1.14
CA VAL A 62 -14.94 22.46 -1.04
C VAL A 62 -13.70 22.23 -1.87
N ALA A 63 -13.19 21.00 -1.97
CA ALA A 63 -11.93 20.77 -2.68
C ALA A 63 -12.13 20.72 -4.20
N ASN A 64 -11.26 21.41 -4.94
CA ASN A 64 -11.11 21.16 -6.38
C ASN A 64 -10.57 19.75 -6.62
N ASP A 65 -10.83 19.19 -7.80
CA ASP A 65 -10.57 17.78 -8.10
C ASP A 65 -9.11 17.34 -7.87
N LYS A 66 -8.15 18.29 -7.92
CA LYS A 66 -6.71 18.05 -7.77
C LYS A 66 -6.05 18.57 -6.49
N GLU A 67 -6.80 19.13 -5.55
CA GLU A 67 -6.24 19.73 -4.33
C GLU A 67 -6.13 18.76 -3.15
N GLU A 68 -6.90 17.66 -3.18
CA GLU A 68 -6.91 16.72 -2.06
C GLU A 68 -5.66 15.85 -1.98
N MET A 69 -5.18 15.65 -0.75
CA MET A 69 -4.04 14.81 -0.44
C MET A 69 -4.41 13.80 0.67
N PRO A 70 -3.82 12.59 0.68
CA PRO A 70 -2.76 12.10 -0.21
C PRO A 70 -3.22 11.63 -1.59
N PHE A 71 -4.50 11.30 -1.79
CA PHE A 71 -5.08 11.07 -3.12
C PHE A 71 -6.07 12.16 -3.47
N ASN A 72 -6.00 12.64 -4.71
CA ASN A 72 -6.93 13.64 -5.21
C ASN A 72 -8.27 13.01 -5.61
N ARG A 73 -9.26 13.82 -6.00
CA ARG A 73 -10.60 13.33 -6.28
C ARG A 73 -10.64 12.47 -7.55
N ASP A 74 -9.87 12.81 -8.58
CA ASP A 74 -9.78 12.03 -9.82
C ASP A 74 -9.21 10.63 -9.54
N GLU A 75 -8.13 10.57 -8.76
CA GLU A 75 -7.50 9.33 -8.30
C GLU A 75 -8.48 8.47 -7.51
N ARG A 76 -9.19 9.04 -6.53
CA ARG A 76 -10.18 8.31 -5.74
C ARG A 76 -11.36 7.86 -6.59
N SER A 77 -11.85 8.72 -7.48
CA SER A 77 -12.97 8.42 -8.38
C SER A 77 -12.63 7.28 -9.33
N TRP A 78 -11.41 7.25 -9.87
CA TRP A 78 -10.93 6.15 -10.70
C TRP A 78 -10.90 4.84 -9.90
N VAL A 79 -10.30 4.81 -8.70
CA VAL A 79 -10.29 3.59 -7.86
C VAL A 79 -11.73 3.14 -7.53
N TYR A 80 -12.62 4.07 -7.18
CA TYR A 80 -14.01 3.73 -6.87
C TYR A 80 -14.76 3.19 -8.09
N ALA A 81 -14.69 3.85 -9.23
CA ALA A 81 -15.35 3.40 -10.46
C ALA A 81 -14.85 2.02 -10.89
N SER A 82 -13.52 1.84 -10.95
CA SER A 82 -12.88 0.56 -11.30
C SER A 82 -13.28 -0.55 -10.32
N SER A 83 -13.31 -0.27 -9.01
CA SER A 83 -13.74 -1.26 -8.01
C SER A 83 -15.23 -1.63 -8.13
N LYS A 84 -16.10 -0.70 -8.54
CA LYS A 84 -17.53 -0.96 -8.68
C LYS A 84 -17.89 -1.62 -10.02
N GLY A 85 -16.94 -1.70 -10.95
CA GLY A 85 -17.21 -2.12 -12.34
C GLY A 85 -17.98 -1.04 -13.12
N GLU A 86 -17.89 0.21 -12.69
CA GLU A 86 -18.43 1.38 -13.40
C GLU A 86 -17.43 1.85 -14.47
N ASN A 87 -17.89 2.72 -15.37
CA ASN A 87 -17.03 3.33 -16.37
C ASN A 87 -15.98 4.25 -15.72
N SER A 88 -14.69 3.96 -15.91
CA SER A 88 -13.56 4.74 -15.40
C SER A 88 -13.01 5.75 -16.42
N ASN A 89 -13.67 5.93 -17.57
CA ASN A 89 -13.25 6.87 -18.60
C ASN A 89 -13.59 8.32 -18.23
N PHE A 90 -12.66 9.23 -18.51
CA PHE A 90 -12.83 10.68 -18.32
C PHE A 90 -13.00 11.39 -19.67
N GLY A 91 -13.83 12.44 -19.71
CA GLY A 91 -14.09 13.24 -20.91
C GLY A 91 -13.30 14.56 -20.94
N PHE A 92 -13.45 15.35 -22.02
CA PHE A 92 -12.94 16.73 -22.17
C PHE A 92 -11.41 16.91 -22.32
N GLY A 93 -10.60 15.88 -22.08
CA GLY A 93 -9.15 15.88 -22.30
C GLY A 93 -8.33 15.90 -21.01
N THR A 94 -7.01 16.13 -21.11
CA THR A 94 -6.14 16.15 -19.93
C THR A 94 -6.30 17.44 -19.14
N THR A 95 -6.57 17.30 -17.84
CA THR A 95 -6.52 18.39 -16.86
C THR A 95 -5.13 18.49 -16.21
N GLU A 96 -4.18 17.63 -16.60
CA GLU A 96 -2.82 17.60 -16.04
C GLU A 96 -1.95 18.72 -16.60
N GLN A 97 -1.05 19.22 -15.75
CA GLN A 97 -0.03 20.17 -16.19
C GLN A 97 1.12 19.40 -16.85
N ILE A 98 0.95 19.01 -18.12
CA ILE A 98 1.88 18.12 -18.84
C ILE A 98 3.32 18.67 -18.95
N TYR A 99 3.49 19.99 -18.85
CA TYR A 99 4.78 20.67 -18.88
C TYR A 99 5.42 20.83 -17.49
N SER A 100 4.70 20.48 -16.42
CA SER A 100 5.24 20.56 -15.06
C SER A 100 6.43 19.61 -14.90
N ILE A 101 7.47 20.09 -14.20
CA ILE A 101 8.69 19.30 -13.97
C ILE A 101 8.32 18.00 -13.25
N GLY A 102 8.82 16.88 -13.77
CA GLY A 102 8.54 15.55 -13.24
C GLY A 102 7.27 14.89 -13.76
N TYR A 103 6.50 15.53 -14.66
CA TYR A 103 5.39 14.89 -15.34
C TYR A 103 5.90 13.78 -16.28
N PRO A 104 5.40 12.53 -16.14
CA PRO A 104 5.79 11.44 -17.02
C PRO A 104 4.99 11.42 -18.33
N ILE A 105 5.67 11.17 -19.43
CA ILE A 105 5.09 10.89 -20.74
C ILE A 105 5.44 9.45 -21.11
N ILE A 106 4.41 8.64 -21.33
CA ILE A 106 4.55 7.28 -21.84
C ILE A 106 4.42 7.32 -23.36
N LYS A 107 5.47 6.93 -24.08
CA LYS A 107 5.51 6.96 -25.54
C LYS A 107 4.92 5.67 -26.11
N HIS A 108 3.77 5.79 -26.76
CA HIS A 108 3.18 4.71 -27.55
C HIS A 108 4.11 4.30 -28.71
N ALA A 109 3.94 3.06 -29.20
CA ALA A 109 4.58 2.60 -30.41
C ALA A 109 3.72 2.95 -31.64
N VAL A 110 4.35 3.35 -32.74
CA VAL A 110 3.68 3.57 -34.03
C VAL A 110 2.95 2.29 -34.47
N PHE A 111 3.56 1.14 -34.22
CA PHE A 111 2.96 -0.18 -34.42
C PHE A 111 2.78 -0.85 -33.06
N PRO A 112 1.57 -0.78 -32.45
CA PRO A 112 1.31 -1.38 -31.15
C PRO A 112 1.33 -2.91 -31.23
N PHE A 113 1.45 -3.57 -30.09
CA PHE A 113 1.30 -5.01 -29.99
C PHE A 113 -0.17 -5.37 -30.23
N PRO A 114 -0.48 -6.22 -31.21
CA PRO A 114 -1.87 -6.55 -31.52
C PRO A 114 -2.47 -7.46 -30.44
N GLU A 115 -3.56 -7.02 -29.81
CA GLU A 115 -4.23 -7.75 -28.71
C GLU A 115 -4.64 -9.18 -29.09
N HIS A 116 -4.96 -9.45 -30.36
CA HIS A 116 -5.33 -10.79 -30.82
C HIS A 116 -4.15 -11.79 -30.79
N LYS A 117 -2.91 -11.31 -30.64
CA LYS A 117 -1.72 -12.15 -30.43
C LYS A 117 -1.37 -12.33 -28.96
N ALA A 118 -2.11 -11.72 -28.04
CA ALA A 118 -1.89 -11.90 -26.62
C ALA A 118 -2.26 -13.33 -26.21
N GLU A 119 -1.33 -14.00 -25.55
CA GLU A 119 -1.57 -15.30 -24.93
C GLU A 119 -2.15 -15.10 -23.53
N TYR A 120 -3.29 -15.74 -23.26
CA TYR A 120 -3.93 -15.71 -21.95
C TYR A 120 -3.52 -16.95 -21.17
N ILE A 121 -3.01 -16.74 -19.96
CA ILE A 121 -2.43 -17.79 -19.11
C ILE A 121 -3.51 -18.48 -18.25
N SER A 122 -4.68 -17.85 -18.12
CA SER A 122 -5.81 -18.36 -17.35
C SER A 122 -7.15 -17.88 -17.92
N GLU A 123 -8.26 -18.32 -17.32
CA GLU A 123 -9.60 -17.78 -17.62
C GLU A 123 -9.71 -16.28 -17.33
N ASP A 124 -8.98 -15.79 -16.31
CA ASP A 124 -8.80 -14.35 -16.10
C ASP A 124 -7.86 -13.80 -17.18
N LYS A 125 -8.44 -13.18 -18.21
CA LYS A 125 -7.71 -12.52 -19.30
C LYS A 125 -6.84 -11.35 -18.84
N THR A 126 -7.04 -10.87 -17.62
CA THR A 126 -6.24 -9.81 -17.02
C THR A 126 -5.09 -10.36 -16.17
N ALA A 127 -4.94 -11.68 -16.02
CA ALA A 127 -3.87 -12.26 -15.24
C ALA A 127 -2.49 -11.90 -15.84
N ILE A 128 -1.62 -11.36 -14.98
CA ILE A 128 -0.24 -11.00 -15.34
C ILE A 128 0.67 -11.61 -14.27
N PRO A 129 1.18 -12.83 -14.45
CA PRO A 129 2.08 -13.44 -13.48
C PRO A 129 3.43 -12.71 -13.46
N CYS A 130 4.11 -12.76 -12.32
CA CYS A 130 5.48 -12.28 -12.24
C CYS A 130 6.38 -13.13 -13.15
N LEU A 131 7.34 -12.51 -13.84
CA LEU A 131 8.25 -13.26 -14.72
C LEU A 131 9.29 -14.09 -13.94
N LYS A 132 9.60 -13.67 -12.72
CA LYS A 132 10.53 -14.36 -11.82
C LYS A 132 9.80 -15.16 -10.75
N ILE A 133 10.42 -16.25 -10.31
CA ILE A 133 9.96 -17.11 -9.23
C ILE A 133 10.80 -16.81 -7.98
N MET A 134 10.16 -16.46 -6.87
CA MET A 134 10.85 -16.23 -5.60
C MET A 134 11.49 -17.51 -5.09
N GLY A 135 12.74 -17.41 -4.67
CA GLY A 135 13.49 -18.52 -4.09
C GLY A 135 14.03 -19.52 -5.11
N GLN A 136 13.84 -19.28 -6.41
CA GLN A 136 14.39 -20.16 -7.45
C GLN A 136 15.93 -20.09 -7.49
N SER A 137 16.52 -18.89 -7.44
CA SER A 137 17.98 -18.74 -7.53
C SER A 137 18.75 -19.23 -6.30
N HIS A 138 18.09 -19.39 -5.15
CA HIS A 138 18.67 -19.95 -3.92
C HIS A 138 18.18 -21.38 -3.64
N ASP A 139 17.58 -22.06 -4.62
CA ASP A 139 17.11 -23.45 -4.52
C ASP A 139 16.21 -23.72 -3.29
N ARG A 140 15.31 -22.79 -2.97
CA ARG A 140 14.35 -22.95 -1.86
C ARG A 140 13.48 -24.18 -2.11
N ALA A 141 13.24 -25.00 -1.08
CA ALA A 141 12.48 -26.24 -1.22
C ALA A 141 11.02 -26.03 -1.66
N ARG A 142 10.45 -24.85 -1.38
CA ARG A 142 9.09 -24.44 -1.75
C ARG A 142 9.15 -23.07 -2.43
N PRO A 143 9.71 -22.97 -3.65
CA PRO A 143 9.78 -21.69 -4.36
C PRO A 143 8.36 -21.19 -4.68
N TYR A 144 8.18 -19.88 -4.79
CA TYR A 144 6.86 -19.28 -5.01
C TYR A 144 6.82 -18.46 -6.29
N HIS A 145 5.87 -18.75 -7.18
CA HIS A 145 5.64 -17.99 -8.40
C HIS A 145 4.40 -17.10 -8.23
N PRO A 146 4.56 -15.78 -8.03
CA PRO A 146 3.43 -14.88 -7.90
C PRO A 146 2.60 -14.84 -9.17
N GLN A 147 1.32 -15.18 -9.06
CA GLN A 147 0.39 -15.20 -10.19
C GLN A 147 -0.11 -13.80 -10.60
N SER A 148 0.33 -12.76 -9.88
CA SER A 148 0.05 -11.37 -10.20
C SER A 148 1.25 -10.45 -10.01
N VAL A 149 1.42 -9.48 -10.92
CA VAL A 149 2.29 -8.31 -10.73
C VAL A 149 1.67 -7.20 -9.87
N VAL A 150 0.37 -7.27 -9.55
CA VAL A 150 -0.32 -6.31 -8.67
C VAL A 150 -0.86 -7.04 -7.45
N ASN A 151 -0.25 -6.78 -6.28
CA ASN A 151 -0.55 -7.51 -5.04
C ASN A 151 -0.92 -6.59 -3.87
N ILE A 152 -1.58 -7.12 -2.85
CA ILE A 152 -1.97 -6.33 -1.67
C ILE A 152 -0.78 -6.26 -0.71
N SER A 153 -0.33 -5.04 -0.41
CA SER A 153 0.78 -4.79 0.51
C SER A 153 0.38 -4.92 1.97
N ALA A 154 1.41 -5.01 2.81
CA ALA A 154 1.35 -5.19 4.25
C ALA A 154 0.39 -4.20 4.96
N MET A 155 -0.69 -4.72 5.52
CA MET A 155 -1.58 -3.97 6.41
C MET A 155 -2.09 -4.86 7.55
N SER A 156 -1.62 -4.60 8.76
CA SER A 156 -1.90 -5.47 9.91
C SER A 156 -3.39 -5.54 10.28
N PHE A 157 -3.88 -6.75 10.59
CA PHE A 157 -5.06 -6.91 11.44
C PHE A 157 -4.84 -6.20 12.79
N GLY A 158 -5.83 -5.41 13.20
CA GLY A 158 -5.75 -4.45 14.30
C GLY A 158 -5.63 -3.01 13.81
N SER A 159 -4.78 -2.74 12.82
CA SER A 159 -4.86 -1.46 12.09
C SER A 159 -6.13 -1.41 11.25
N LEU A 160 -6.40 -2.52 10.54
CA LEU A 160 -7.64 -2.80 9.82
C LEU A 160 -8.60 -3.65 10.66
N GLY A 161 -9.89 -3.51 10.40
CA GLY A 161 -10.96 -4.35 10.97
C GLY A 161 -11.02 -5.74 10.31
N SER A 162 -11.73 -6.67 10.93
CA SER A 162 -11.90 -8.05 10.45
C SER A 162 -12.58 -8.12 9.08
N ASN A 163 -13.62 -7.30 8.87
CA ASN A 163 -14.35 -7.27 7.60
C ASN A 163 -13.46 -6.77 6.45
N ALA A 164 -12.61 -5.78 6.72
CA ALA A 164 -11.69 -5.24 5.73
C ALA A 164 -10.63 -6.27 5.32
N VAL A 165 -10.02 -6.94 6.30
CA VAL A 165 -9.01 -8.00 6.03
C VAL A 165 -9.66 -9.16 5.28
N SER A 166 -10.87 -9.58 5.68
CA SER A 166 -11.61 -10.66 5.01
C SER A 166 -11.95 -10.32 3.57
N ALA A 167 -12.51 -9.12 3.33
CA ALA A 167 -12.85 -8.67 1.98
C ALA A 167 -11.62 -8.60 1.06
N MET A 168 -10.50 -8.07 1.57
CA MET A 168 -9.25 -8.03 0.82
C MET A 168 -8.70 -9.42 0.51
N ASN A 169 -8.76 -10.36 1.46
CA ASN A 169 -8.27 -11.72 1.24
C ASN A 169 -9.15 -12.49 0.24
N ILE A 170 -10.47 -12.42 0.37
CA ILE A 170 -11.39 -13.07 -0.60
C ILE A 170 -11.18 -12.48 -1.99
N GLY A 171 -11.10 -11.14 -2.10
CA GLY A 171 -10.86 -10.50 -3.39
C GLY A 171 -9.49 -10.80 -3.98
N ALA A 172 -8.46 -10.95 -3.15
CA ALA A 172 -7.13 -11.36 -3.60
C ALA A 172 -7.14 -12.79 -4.16
N ARG A 173 -7.86 -13.71 -3.51
CA ARG A 173 -8.04 -15.10 -3.99
C ARG A 173 -8.71 -15.11 -5.36
N GLU A 174 -9.82 -14.41 -5.50
CA GLU A 174 -10.58 -14.34 -6.76
C GLU A 174 -9.79 -13.68 -7.89
N ALA A 175 -8.92 -12.72 -7.55
CA ALA A 175 -8.04 -12.09 -8.52
C ALA A 175 -6.71 -12.84 -8.71
N HIS A 176 -6.44 -13.95 -8.02
CA HIS A 176 -5.14 -14.64 -8.06
C HIS A 176 -3.94 -13.72 -7.74
N CYS A 177 -4.08 -12.79 -6.79
CA CYS A 177 -2.94 -12.08 -6.20
C CYS A 177 -2.75 -12.47 -4.73
N PHE A 178 -1.56 -12.20 -4.19
CA PHE A 178 -1.32 -12.46 -2.77
C PHE A 178 -1.77 -11.29 -1.89
N HIS A 179 -2.05 -11.62 -0.63
CA HIS A 179 -2.32 -10.65 0.44
C HIS A 179 -1.21 -10.69 1.49
N ASN A 180 -0.51 -9.58 1.67
CA ASN A 180 0.49 -9.44 2.73
C ASN A 180 -0.17 -9.05 4.07
N THR A 181 0.07 -9.84 5.13
CA THR A 181 -0.59 -9.69 6.43
C THR A 181 -0.25 -8.41 7.19
N GLY A 182 0.86 -7.77 6.83
CA GLY A 182 1.52 -6.77 7.66
C GLY A 182 2.00 -7.32 9.01
N GLU A 183 2.50 -6.43 9.87
CA GLU A 183 3.15 -6.78 11.14
C GLU A 183 2.23 -7.42 12.19
N GLY A 184 0.93 -7.56 11.94
CA GLY A 184 -0.06 -7.94 12.97
C GLY A 184 -0.11 -9.43 13.32
N GLY A 185 0.72 -10.26 12.68
CA GLY A 185 0.56 -11.71 12.66
C GLY A 185 -0.55 -12.16 11.70
N ILE A 186 -0.74 -13.47 11.60
CA ILE A 186 -1.73 -14.09 10.72
C ILE A 186 -3.03 -14.26 11.50
N SER A 187 -4.03 -13.41 11.22
CA SER A 187 -5.37 -13.56 11.79
C SER A 187 -6.23 -14.58 11.01
N PRO A 188 -7.32 -15.10 11.60
CA PRO A 188 -8.29 -15.94 10.90
C PRO A 188 -8.85 -15.28 9.62
N TYR A 189 -8.93 -13.95 9.59
CA TYR A 189 -9.43 -13.17 8.46
C TYR A 189 -8.48 -13.16 7.24
N HIS A 190 -7.25 -13.66 7.39
CA HIS A 190 -6.38 -13.95 6.24
C HIS A 190 -6.60 -15.37 5.68
N GLY A 191 -7.37 -16.22 6.37
CA GLY A 191 -7.58 -17.62 6.02
C GLY A 191 -8.71 -17.90 5.04
N HIS A 192 -9.00 -16.99 4.10
CA HIS A 192 -10.08 -17.16 3.11
C HIS A 192 -9.60 -17.70 1.75
N GLY A 193 -8.34 -18.16 1.67
CA GLY A 193 -7.81 -18.97 0.56
C GLY A 193 -6.96 -18.21 -0.46
N ALA A 194 -6.67 -16.92 -0.26
CA ALA A 194 -5.62 -16.26 -1.04
C ALA A 194 -4.23 -16.69 -0.57
N ASP A 195 -3.26 -16.67 -1.48
CA ASP A 195 -1.86 -16.77 -1.09
C ASP A 195 -1.47 -15.62 -0.14
N ILE A 196 -0.66 -15.93 0.86
CA ILE A 196 -0.27 -15.03 1.93
C ILE A 196 1.24 -14.81 1.88
N MET A 197 1.62 -13.53 1.88
CA MET A 197 2.95 -13.09 2.29
C MET A 197 2.90 -12.73 3.77
N TRP A 198 3.53 -13.53 4.62
CA TRP A 198 3.53 -13.25 6.05
C TRP A 198 4.64 -12.26 6.40
N GLN A 199 4.26 -11.03 6.78
CA GLN A 199 5.23 -10.03 7.18
C GLN A 199 5.59 -10.12 8.67
N ILE A 200 6.89 -10.14 8.96
CA ILE A 200 7.45 -10.15 10.30
C ILE A 200 8.10 -8.80 10.57
N GLY A 201 7.53 -8.04 11.51
CA GLY A 201 8.12 -6.81 12.04
C GLY A 201 8.92 -7.05 13.33
N THR A 202 9.45 -5.98 13.91
CA THR A 202 10.28 -5.99 15.12
C THR A 202 9.58 -6.52 16.38
N GLY A 203 8.24 -6.56 16.39
CA GLY A 203 7.46 -7.15 17.47
C GLY A 203 7.28 -8.68 17.38
N TYR A 204 7.72 -9.28 16.26
CA TYR A 204 7.63 -10.72 15.96
C TYR A 204 6.23 -11.32 16.18
N PHE A 205 5.17 -10.52 15.97
CA PHE A 205 3.80 -10.96 16.24
C PHE A 205 3.41 -12.16 15.39
N GLY A 206 2.87 -13.19 16.05
CA GLY A 206 2.56 -14.49 15.44
C GLY A 206 3.75 -15.45 15.31
N ALA A 207 4.99 -14.99 15.55
CA ALA A 207 6.25 -15.75 15.43
C ALA A 207 7.13 -15.61 16.68
N ARG A 208 6.51 -15.47 17.86
CA ARG A 208 7.22 -15.17 19.12
C ARG A 208 6.85 -16.14 20.22
N ASP A 209 7.79 -16.33 21.15
CA ASP A 209 7.59 -17.08 22.38
C ASP A 209 6.78 -16.28 23.43
N GLU A 210 6.53 -16.90 24.59
CA GLU A 210 5.81 -16.28 25.71
C GLU A 210 6.54 -15.07 26.31
N THR A 211 7.86 -14.98 26.10
CA THR A 211 8.69 -13.84 26.53
C THR A 211 8.68 -12.69 25.51
N GLY A 212 8.08 -12.90 24.34
CA GLY A 212 7.98 -11.93 23.26
C GLY A 212 9.20 -11.89 22.33
N ARG A 213 10.12 -12.85 22.44
CA ARG A 213 11.27 -13.00 21.52
C ARG A 213 10.87 -13.84 20.32
N PHE A 214 11.60 -13.69 19.22
CA PHE A 214 11.40 -14.51 18.03
C PHE A 214 11.54 -16.01 18.36
N SER A 215 10.64 -16.82 17.81
CA SER A 215 10.69 -18.28 17.91
C SER A 215 10.54 -18.90 16.53
N LEU A 216 11.60 -19.56 16.08
CA LEU A 216 11.62 -20.29 14.81
C LEU A 216 10.61 -21.45 14.82
N ASP A 217 10.44 -22.12 15.95
CA ASP A 217 9.50 -23.23 16.09
C ASP A 217 8.05 -22.76 15.96
N VAL A 218 7.69 -21.65 16.62
CA VAL A 218 6.35 -21.06 16.48
C VAL A 218 6.11 -20.64 15.03
N LEU A 219 7.09 -19.99 14.39
CA LEU A 219 7.00 -19.63 12.98
C LEU A 219 6.77 -20.87 12.09
N ALA A 220 7.56 -21.93 12.27
CA ALA A 220 7.47 -23.15 11.50
C ALA A 220 6.10 -23.83 11.69
N GLN A 221 5.62 -23.93 12.93
CA GLN A 221 4.29 -24.48 13.24
C GLN A 221 3.18 -23.70 12.53
N ARG A 222 3.28 -22.36 12.45
CA ARG A 222 2.30 -21.54 11.74
C ARG A 222 2.34 -21.78 10.23
N VAL A 223 3.52 -21.93 9.65
CA VAL A 223 3.70 -22.27 8.23
C VAL A 223 3.16 -23.67 7.91
N GLU A 224 3.43 -24.65 8.78
CA GLU A 224 2.94 -26.03 8.64
C GLU A 224 1.41 -26.11 8.79
N ALA A 225 0.83 -25.30 9.69
CA ALA A 225 -0.62 -25.27 9.92
C ALA A 225 -1.42 -24.47 8.88
N ASN A 226 -0.77 -23.68 8.02
CA ASN A 226 -1.45 -22.86 7.01
C ASN A 226 -0.68 -22.86 5.69
N GLU A 227 -1.12 -23.72 4.79
CA GLU A 227 -0.52 -23.85 3.46
C GLU A 227 -0.56 -22.55 2.66
N SER A 228 -1.56 -21.68 2.88
CA SER A 228 -1.70 -20.40 2.16
C SER A 228 -0.50 -19.48 2.34
N ILE A 229 0.33 -19.69 3.37
CA ILE A 229 1.59 -18.95 3.54
C ILE A 229 2.59 -19.42 2.49
N ARG A 230 2.88 -18.56 1.51
CA ARG A 230 3.78 -18.88 0.39
C ARG A 230 5.15 -18.22 0.48
N CYS A 231 5.29 -17.15 1.26
CA CYS A 231 6.56 -16.46 1.48
C CYS A 231 6.52 -15.64 2.77
N ILE A 232 7.70 -15.26 3.25
CA ILE A 232 7.87 -14.47 4.48
C ILE A 232 8.61 -13.17 4.13
N GLU A 233 8.08 -12.04 4.59
CA GLU A 233 8.71 -10.73 4.38
C GLU A 233 9.21 -10.16 5.72
N VAL A 234 10.52 -9.97 5.83
CA VAL A 234 11.15 -9.33 6.98
C VAL A 234 11.10 -7.83 6.80
N LYS A 235 10.32 -7.16 7.65
CA LYS A 235 10.16 -5.71 7.57
C LYS A 235 11.27 -4.99 8.35
N LEU A 236 12.32 -4.59 7.65
CA LEU A 236 13.39 -3.75 8.21
C LEU A 236 12.88 -2.33 8.49
N SER A 237 12.07 -1.77 7.59
CA SER A 237 11.46 -0.46 7.77
C SER A 237 10.24 -0.25 6.86
N GLN A 238 9.51 0.85 7.07
CA GLN A 238 8.41 1.29 6.18
C GLN A 238 8.52 2.78 5.89
N GLY A 239 8.02 3.20 4.73
CA GLY A 239 8.15 4.58 4.24
C GLY A 239 7.55 5.62 5.18
N ALA A 240 6.42 5.31 5.80
CA ALA A 240 5.71 6.27 6.66
C ALA A 240 6.36 6.52 8.03
N LYS A 241 7.22 5.62 8.50
CA LYS A 241 7.98 5.76 9.75
C LYS A 241 9.20 4.84 9.81
N PRO A 242 10.26 5.16 9.04
CA PRO A 242 11.50 4.40 9.07
C PRO A 242 12.15 4.48 10.45
N GLY A 243 12.81 3.42 10.90
CA GLY A 243 13.51 3.40 12.20
C GLY A 243 12.59 3.48 13.43
N LYS A 244 11.28 3.21 13.27
CA LYS A 244 10.32 3.07 14.37
C LYS A 244 9.47 1.81 14.19
N GLY A 245 9.12 1.20 15.31
CA GLY A 245 8.22 0.05 15.33
C GLY A 245 6.76 0.40 15.02
N GLY A 246 5.97 -0.65 14.77
CA GLY A 246 4.52 -0.61 14.76
C GLY A 246 3.95 0.04 16.04
N ILE A 247 2.85 0.77 15.89
CA ILE A 247 2.10 1.33 17.02
C ILE A 247 0.65 0.94 16.79
N LEU A 248 0.10 0.17 17.71
CA LEU A 248 -1.33 -0.12 17.77
C LEU A 248 -1.87 0.38 19.12
N PRO A 249 -2.72 1.42 19.13
CA PRO A 249 -3.33 1.94 20.35
C PRO A 249 -4.11 0.86 21.11
N GLY A 250 -4.04 0.85 22.44
CA GLY A 250 -4.64 -0.15 23.32
C GLY A 250 -6.15 -0.26 23.20
N LYS A 251 -6.83 0.86 22.87
CA LYS A 251 -8.26 0.87 22.51
C LYS A 251 -8.62 -0.05 21.34
N LYS A 252 -7.65 -0.34 20.45
CA LYS A 252 -7.80 -1.28 19.34
C LYS A 252 -7.36 -2.69 19.68
N VAL A 253 -6.75 -2.93 20.84
CA VAL A 253 -6.25 -4.26 21.22
C VAL A 253 -7.39 -5.06 21.85
N SER A 254 -8.24 -5.60 20.98
CA SER A 254 -9.32 -6.52 21.35
C SER A 254 -8.77 -7.89 21.81
N ALA A 255 -9.62 -8.72 22.41
CA ALA A 255 -9.26 -10.10 22.80
C ALA A 255 -8.71 -10.92 21.62
N GLU A 256 -9.30 -10.76 20.44
CA GLU A 256 -8.87 -11.46 19.23
C GLU A 256 -7.51 -10.98 18.73
N ILE A 257 -7.26 -9.67 18.78
CA ILE A 257 -5.96 -9.09 18.39
C ILE A 257 -4.88 -9.51 19.38
N ALA A 258 -5.19 -9.49 20.67
CA ALA A 258 -4.32 -9.97 21.73
C ALA A 258 -3.91 -11.44 21.50
N ALA A 259 -4.88 -12.31 21.18
CA ALA A 259 -4.62 -13.72 20.86
C ALA A 259 -3.79 -13.90 19.58
N THR A 260 -4.10 -13.13 18.52
CA THR A 260 -3.37 -13.18 17.24
C THR A 260 -1.91 -12.77 17.42
N ARG A 261 -1.65 -11.75 18.26
CA ARG A 261 -0.31 -11.17 18.45
C ARG A 261 0.47 -11.78 19.62
N GLY A 262 -0.20 -12.52 20.51
CA GLY A 262 0.40 -13.00 21.77
C GLY A 262 0.72 -11.86 22.74
N ILE A 263 -0.18 -10.88 22.90
CA ILE A 263 0.00 -9.69 23.77
C ILE A 263 -1.19 -9.49 24.73
N PRO A 264 -1.05 -8.71 25.82
CA PRO A 264 -2.16 -8.41 26.72
C PRO A 264 -3.27 -7.55 26.09
N ILE A 265 -4.52 -7.79 26.48
CA ILE A 265 -5.70 -7.05 26.01
C ILE A 265 -5.68 -5.59 26.50
N GLY A 266 -6.12 -4.66 25.66
CA GLY A 266 -6.35 -3.26 26.04
C GLY A 266 -5.11 -2.41 26.28
N ARG A 267 -3.90 -2.97 26.14
CA ARG A 267 -2.63 -2.25 26.32
C ARG A 267 -2.09 -1.76 24.99
N ASP A 268 -1.50 -0.57 24.99
CA ASP A 268 -0.78 -0.05 23.84
C ASP A 268 0.29 -1.05 23.40
N CYS A 269 0.29 -1.37 22.11
CA CYS A 269 1.22 -2.28 21.50
C CYS A 269 2.23 -1.46 20.70
N ILE A 270 3.41 -1.26 21.30
CA ILE A 270 4.52 -0.51 20.71
C ILE A 270 5.62 -1.52 20.41
N SER A 271 5.90 -1.73 19.12
CA SER A 271 7.02 -2.59 18.72
C SER A 271 8.35 -1.86 18.94
N PRO A 272 9.44 -2.60 19.23
CA PRO A 272 10.79 -2.04 19.23
C PRO A 272 11.13 -1.35 17.90
N ASN A 273 12.12 -0.46 17.91
CA ASN A 273 12.59 0.21 16.69
C ASN A 273 13.53 -0.65 15.83
N ALA A 274 14.10 -1.71 16.39
CA ALA A 274 15.02 -2.64 15.74
C ALA A 274 14.61 -4.09 15.98
N HIS A 275 15.09 -4.97 15.11
CA HIS A 275 14.99 -6.42 15.31
C HIS A 275 15.99 -6.86 16.39
N SER A 276 15.62 -7.81 17.25
CA SER A 276 16.51 -8.36 18.28
C SER A 276 17.38 -9.51 17.79
N GLU A 277 17.13 -10.00 16.58
CA GLU A 277 17.77 -11.21 16.02
C GLU A 277 19.05 -10.92 15.22
N PHE A 278 19.26 -9.67 14.82
CA PHE A 278 20.40 -9.27 14.00
C PHE A 278 20.69 -7.76 14.17
N ASP A 279 21.98 -7.43 14.19
CA ASP A 279 22.49 -6.05 14.13
C ASP A 279 23.37 -5.82 12.88
N THR A 280 23.76 -6.89 12.20
CA THR A 280 24.62 -6.87 11.02
C THR A 280 23.98 -7.49 9.79
N VAL A 281 24.54 -7.19 8.60
CA VAL A 281 24.12 -7.80 7.33
C VAL A 281 24.34 -9.32 7.34
N ASP A 282 25.43 -9.80 7.93
CA ASP A 282 25.70 -11.23 7.98
C ASP A 282 24.69 -11.97 8.86
N GLU A 283 24.37 -11.43 10.04
CA GLU A 283 23.35 -12.00 10.92
C GLU A 283 21.95 -11.95 10.28
N LEU A 284 21.64 -10.89 9.51
CA LEU A 284 20.40 -10.82 8.73
C LEU A 284 20.33 -11.94 7.69
N ILE A 285 21.42 -12.18 6.94
CA ILE A 285 21.49 -13.27 5.97
C ILE A 285 21.36 -14.62 6.71
N ASP A 286 22.11 -14.84 7.79
CA ASP A 286 22.02 -16.08 8.59
C ASP A 286 20.60 -16.34 9.08
N TRP A 287 19.90 -15.28 9.51
CA TRP A 287 18.53 -15.38 9.98
C TRP A 287 17.54 -15.71 8.87
N ILE A 288 17.69 -15.09 7.70
CA ILE A 288 16.91 -15.39 6.48
C ILE A 288 17.10 -16.85 6.07
N GLU A 289 18.35 -17.31 5.98
CA GLU A 289 18.69 -18.68 5.60
C GLU A 289 18.15 -19.70 6.61
N ARG A 290 18.22 -19.40 7.91
CA ARG A 290 17.67 -20.25 8.97
C ARG A 290 16.15 -20.44 8.84
N ILE A 291 15.42 -19.37 8.53
CA ILE A 291 13.97 -19.42 8.31
C ILE A 291 13.66 -20.22 7.04
N ALA A 292 14.35 -19.92 5.95
CA ALA A 292 14.18 -20.59 4.67
C ALA A 292 14.46 -22.09 4.78
N ALA A 293 15.54 -22.49 5.45
CA ALA A 293 15.90 -23.88 5.69
C ALA A 293 14.84 -24.64 6.52
N ARG A 294 14.27 -24.00 7.55
CA ARG A 294 13.26 -24.64 8.41
C ARG A 294 11.88 -24.77 7.76
N THR A 295 11.50 -23.81 6.91
CA THR A 295 10.15 -23.71 6.34
C THR A 295 10.05 -24.15 4.89
N GLY A 296 11.18 -24.15 4.18
CA GLY A 296 11.29 -24.29 2.74
C GLY A 296 10.84 -23.07 1.94
N LEU A 297 10.25 -22.04 2.58
CA LEU A 297 9.65 -20.90 1.90
C LEU A 297 10.69 -19.86 1.49
N PRO A 298 10.40 -19.03 0.45
CA PRO A 298 11.19 -17.87 0.14
C PRO A 298 11.04 -16.81 1.23
N VAL A 299 12.16 -16.18 1.60
CA VAL A 299 12.24 -15.15 2.62
C VAL A 299 12.87 -13.91 2.01
N GLY A 300 12.18 -12.78 2.08
CA GLY A 300 12.63 -11.50 1.53
C GLY A 300 12.62 -10.38 2.55
N ILE A 301 13.03 -9.19 2.14
CA ILE A 301 13.08 -8.00 3.00
C ILE A 301 12.22 -6.86 2.43
N LYS A 302 11.62 -6.06 3.31
CA LYS A 302 11.01 -4.76 2.98
C LYS A 302 11.72 -3.64 3.68
N SER A 303 12.07 -2.59 2.93
CA SER A 303 12.77 -1.45 3.50
C SER A 303 12.46 -0.14 2.76
N ALA A 304 12.27 0.91 3.56
CA ALA A 304 12.34 2.28 3.12
C ALA A 304 13.79 2.75 3.05
N ILE A 305 14.10 3.54 2.01
CA ILE A 305 15.49 3.84 1.68
C ILE A 305 15.91 5.12 2.38
N GLY A 306 16.90 5.02 3.27
CA GLY A 306 17.58 6.18 3.88
C GLY A 306 18.97 6.37 3.27
N SER A 307 19.92 5.53 3.68
CA SER A 307 21.30 5.52 3.18
C SER A 307 21.57 4.30 2.29
N THR A 308 22.59 4.40 1.42
CA THR A 308 22.98 3.32 0.49
C THR A 308 24.00 2.33 1.08
N GLY A 309 24.65 2.66 2.21
CA GLY A 309 25.72 1.85 2.79
C GLY A 309 25.30 0.42 3.15
N PHE A 310 24.10 0.26 3.73
CA PHE A 310 23.51 -1.06 4.00
C PHE A 310 23.37 -1.89 2.71
N TRP A 311 22.89 -1.28 1.63
CA TRP A 311 22.63 -1.97 0.36
C TRP A 311 23.90 -2.41 -0.35
N HIS A 312 24.95 -1.59 -0.34
CA HIS A 312 26.28 -2.00 -0.83
C HIS A 312 26.82 -3.20 -0.06
N LYS A 313 26.72 -3.18 1.28
CA LYS A 313 27.16 -4.29 2.11
C LYS A 313 26.32 -5.54 1.84
N LEU A 314 24.99 -5.43 1.79
CA LEU A 314 24.09 -6.54 1.50
C LEU A 314 24.39 -7.17 0.13
N ALA A 315 24.46 -6.37 -0.94
CA ALA A 315 24.74 -6.90 -2.28
C ALA A 315 26.11 -7.58 -2.37
N GLY A 316 27.15 -7.00 -1.74
CA GLY A 316 28.48 -7.62 -1.70
C GLY A 316 28.47 -8.96 -0.96
N ARG A 317 27.86 -9.02 0.23
CA ARG A 317 27.78 -10.25 1.03
C ARG A 317 26.93 -11.33 0.36
N MET A 318 25.82 -10.96 -0.27
CA MET A 318 25.02 -11.91 -1.06
C MET A 318 25.81 -12.48 -2.22
N ARG A 319 26.59 -11.65 -2.94
CA ARG A 319 27.44 -12.11 -4.05
C ARG A 319 28.53 -13.07 -3.57
N GLU A 320 29.15 -12.79 -2.43
CA GLU A 320 30.22 -13.61 -1.85
C GLU A 320 29.71 -14.96 -1.31
N ARG A 321 28.53 -14.96 -0.68
CA ARG A 321 27.98 -16.12 0.02
C ARG A 321 27.06 -16.97 -0.84
N GLY A 322 26.43 -16.40 -1.87
CA GLY A 322 25.35 -17.06 -2.62
C GLY A 322 24.07 -17.23 -1.79
N GLU A 323 23.92 -16.45 -0.73
CA GLU A 323 22.85 -16.54 0.28
C GLU A 323 22.22 -15.17 0.50
N GLY A 324 20.97 -15.13 0.97
CA GLY A 324 20.28 -13.91 1.35
C GLY A 324 18.82 -13.85 0.91
N PRO A 325 18.23 -12.63 0.90
CA PRO A 325 16.82 -12.46 0.58
C PRO A 325 16.48 -12.88 -0.85
N ASP A 326 15.40 -13.64 -1.00
CA ASP A 326 14.85 -14.11 -2.28
C ASP A 326 14.09 -13.01 -3.05
N PHE A 327 13.64 -11.99 -2.32
CA PHE A 327 12.97 -10.82 -2.87
C PHE A 327 13.24 -9.58 -2.02
N ILE A 328 13.18 -8.41 -2.66
CA ILE A 328 13.38 -7.12 -1.99
C ILE A 328 12.21 -6.19 -2.36
N THR A 329 11.51 -5.71 -1.34
CA THR A 329 10.49 -4.68 -1.44
C THR A 329 11.05 -3.32 -1.10
N ILE A 330 11.15 -2.44 -2.09
CA ILE A 330 11.52 -1.04 -1.92
C ILE A 330 10.25 -0.25 -1.60
N ASP A 331 10.19 0.30 -0.38
CA ASP A 331 9.05 1.05 0.12
C ASP A 331 9.35 2.55 0.11
N GLY A 332 8.67 3.31 -0.74
CA GLY A 332 8.86 4.75 -0.84
C GLY A 332 8.31 5.52 0.36
N ALA A 333 8.90 6.68 0.66
CA ALA A 333 8.43 7.62 1.68
C ALA A 333 6.94 7.99 1.53
N GLU A 334 6.38 7.83 0.33
CA GLU A 334 4.96 8.03 0.03
C GLU A 334 4.03 7.04 0.76
N GLY A 335 4.58 5.99 1.38
CA GLY A 335 3.86 4.93 2.08
C GLY A 335 2.81 5.41 3.09
N GLY A 336 1.77 4.60 3.29
CA GLY A 336 0.70 4.88 4.25
C GLY A 336 1.00 4.32 5.66
N THR A 337 0.25 4.78 6.66
CA THR A 337 0.26 4.17 7.99
C THR A 337 -1.04 4.41 8.74
N GLY A 338 -1.41 3.47 9.61
CA GLY A 338 -2.52 3.66 10.54
C GLY A 338 -2.21 4.68 11.63
N ALA A 339 -0.94 4.75 12.07
CA ALA A 339 -0.46 5.67 13.11
C ALA A 339 1.07 5.88 13.00
N ALA A 340 1.49 7.13 12.85
CA ALA A 340 2.88 7.55 12.93
C ALA A 340 3.00 9.01 13.39
N PRO A 341 4.14 9.41 13.97
CA PRO A 341 4.46 10.82 14.20
C PRO A 341 4.60 11.58 12.87
N LEU A 342 4.08 12.81 12.80
CA LEU A 342 4.06 13.63 11.59
C LEU A 342 5.45 13.79 10.94
N THR A 343 6.47 14.11 11.75
CA THR A 343 7.85 14.29 11.28
C THR A 343 8.38 13.07 10.52
N PHE A 344 7.99 11.86 10.94
CA PHE A 344 8.42 10.64 10.29
C PHE A 344 7.71 10.42 8.95
N SER A 345 6.41 10.71 8.90
CA SER A 345 5.61 10.55 7.69
C SER A 345 5.94 11.57 6.60
N ASP A 346 6.37 12.76 6.97
CA ASP A 346 6.58 13.85 6.00
C ASP A 346 8.05 14.02 5.57
N HIS A 347 9.03 13.54 6.36
CA HIS A 347 10.43 13.94 6.18
C HIS A 347 11.48 12.83 6.28
N VAL A 348 11.10 11.57 6.53
CA VAL A 348 12.08 10.50 6.76
C VAL A 348 11.95 9.45 5.65
N SER A 349 13.09 9.05 5.06
CA SER A 349 13.27 8.21 3.86
C SER A 349 13.10 8.90 2.51
N LEU A 350 13.62 8.26 1.47
CA LEU A 350 13.58 8.73 0.10
C LEU A 350 12.25 8.36 -0.57
N PRO A 351 11.75 9.22 -1.48
CA PRO A 351 10.66 8.87 -2.38
C PRO A 351 10.99 7.60 -3.19
N PHE A 352 9.97 6.81 -3.53
CA PHE A 352 10.13 5.50 -4.19
C PHE A 352 11.08 5.56 -5.39
N LYS A 353 10.85 6.51 -6.31
CA LYS A 353 11.65 6.62 -7.55
C LYS A 353 13.14 6.86 -7.27
N ILE A 354 13.44 7.67 -6.25
CA ILE A 354 14.82 7.99 -5.87
C ILE A 354 15.46 6.82 -5.12
N GLY A 355 14.72 6.20 -4.20
CA GLY A 355 15.18 5.03 -3.45
C GLY A 355 15.51 3.85 -4.36
N PHE A 356 14.57 3.49 -5.25
CA PHE A 356 14.75 2.36 -6.17
C PHE A 356 15.92 2.61 -7.12
N ALA A 357 16.01 3.81 -7.72
CA ALA A 357 17.10 4.17 -8.63
C ALA A 357 18.49 4.12 -7.97
N ARG A 358 18.58 4.28 -6.65
CA ARG A 358 19.85 4.18 -5.91
C ARG A 358 20.18 2.75 -5.49
N VAL A 359 19.19 1.90 -5.27
CA VAL A 359 19.40 0.54 -4.74
C VAL A 359 19.56 -0.47 -5.85
N TYR A 360 18.67 -0.47 -6.84
CA TYR A 360 18.66 -1.50 -7.89
C TYR A 360 20.02 -1.62 -8.63
N PRO A 361 20.68 -0.50 -9.03
CA PRO A 361 21.98 -0.58 -9.71
C PRO A 361 23.11 -1.19 -8.87
N ILE A 362 23.00 -1.13 -7.54
CA ILE A 362 24.00 -1.74 -6.63
C ILE A 362 24.02 -3.26 -6.83
N PHE A 363 22.85 -3.88 -6.90
CA PHE A 363 22.71 -5.33 -7.11
C PHE A 363 22.99 -5.70 -8.57
N GLN A 364 22.61 -4.83 -9.51
CA GLN A 364 22.91 -5.00 -10.92
C GLN A 364 24.42 -5.00 -11.18
N ALA A 365 25.18 -4.09 -10.56
CA ALA A 365 26.63 -4.03 -10.67
C ALA A 365 27.33 -5.30 -10.13
N GLN A 366 26.69 -5.99 -9.18
CA GLN A 366 27.15 -7.28 -8.65
C GLN A 366 26.64 -8.49 -9.48
N GLY A 367 25.82 -8.24 -10.49
CA GLY A 367 25.26 -9.27 -11.37
C GLY A 367 24.21 -10.18 -10.72
N ILE A 368 23.64 -9.77 -9.58
CA ILE A 368 22.69 -10.57 -8.76
C ILE A 368 21.26 -9.99 -8.76
N SER A 369 21.02 -8.84 -9.39
CA SER A 369 19.67 -8.26 -9.51
C SER A 369 18.66 -9.16 -10.24
N LYS A 370 19.14 -10.04 -11.12
CA LYS A 370 18.36 -11.06 -11.82
C LYS A 370 17.92 -12.22 -10.92
N ASP A 371 18.65 -12.45 -9.82
CA ASP A 371 18.43 -13.55 -8.88
C ASP A 371 17.42 -13.20 -7.78
N ILE A 372 16.97 -11.94 -7.76
CA ILE A 372 16.05 -11.39 -6.77
C ILE A 372 14.77 -10.93 -7.48
N VAL A 373 13.62 -11.17 -6.85
CA VAL A 373 12.34 -10.56 -7.26
C VAL A 373 12.22 -9.16 -6.65
N TRP A 374 12.02 -8.14 -7.49
CA TRP A 374 11.93 -6.75 -7.04
C TRP A 374 10.48 -6.28 -6.91
N PHE A 375 10.10 -5.88 -5.70
CA PHE A 375 8.81 -5.27 -5.42
C PHE A 375 8.92 -3.75 -5.24
N GLY A 376 8.00 -3.03 -5.87
CA GLY A 376 7.79 -1.60 -5.60
C GLY A 376 6.58 -1.35 -4.71
N SER A 377 6.70 -0.45 -3.74
CA SER A 377 5.55 0.07 -2.98
C SER A 377 5.76 1.56 -2.66
N GLY A 378 4.67 2.34 -2.65
CA GLY A 378 4.75 3.81 -2.50
C GLY A 378 3.82 4.57 -3.43
N LYS A 379 2.49 4.38 -3.27
CA LYS A 379 1.44 5.04 -4.10
C LYS A 379 1.46 4.61 -5.59
N LEU A 380 1.84 3.35 -5.85
CA LEU A 380 1.94 2.78 -7.20
C LEU A 380 0.62 2.19 -7.71
N GLY A 381 -0.51 2.42 -7.03
CA GLY A 381 -1.81 1.80 -7.37
C GLY A 381 -2.52 2.37 -8.60
N PHE A 382 -1.78 2.92 -9.55
CA PHE A 382 -2.27 3.52 -10.79
C PHE A 382 -1.37 3.10 -11.97
N PRO A 383 -1.93 2.80 -13.16
CA PRO A 383 -1.18 2.30 -14.31
C PRO A 383 -0.01 3.19 -14.74
N ASP A 384 -0.19 4.51 -14.74
CA ASP A 384 0.85 5.49 -15.10
C ASP A 384 2.08 5.39 -14.19
N ARG A 385 1.88 5.19 -12.89
CA ARG A 385 2.95 5.06 -11.90
C ARG A 385 3.58 3.68 -11.91
N ALA A 386 2.76 2.65 -12.06
CA ALA A 386 3.19 1.27 -12.10
C ALA A 386 4.10 1.01 -13.31
N VAL A 387 3.75 1.53 -14.50
CA VAL A 387 4.59 1.43 -15.70
C VAL A 387 5.99 2.02 -15.47
N ILE A 388 6.08 3.16 -14.77
CA ILE A 388 7.38 3.74 -14.40
C ILE A 388 8.15 2.80 -13.46
N ALA A 389 7.49 2.23 -12.45
CA ALA A 389 8.13 1.28 -11.53
C ALA A 389 8.65 0.02 -12.27
N PHE A 390 7.86 -0.53 -13.20
CA PHE A 390 8.30 -1.62 -14.07
C PHE A 390 9.49 -1.19 -14.94
N ALA A 391 9.46 -0.02 -15.57
CA ALA A 391 10.57 0.50 -16.36
C ALA A 391 11.87 0.67 -15.56
N MET A 392 11.76 0.99 -14.27
CA MET A 392 12.89 1.13 -13.35
C MET A 392 13.51 -0.21 -12.93
N GLY A 393 12.79 -1.33 -13.05
CA GLY A 393 13.28 -2.66 -12.71
C GLY A 393 12.41 -3.46 -11.74
N CYS A 394 11.23 -2.97 -11.33
CA CYS A 394 10.29 -3.80 -10.58
C CYS A 394 9.83 -5.00 -11.42
N ASP A 395 9.64 -6.12 -10.73
CA ASP A 395 9.02 -7.33 -11.27
C ASP A 395 7.53 -7.40 -10.90
N ALA A 396 7.16 -6.78 -9.77
CA ALA A 396 5.79 -6.63 -9.30
C ALA A 396 5.65 -5.41 -8.37
N ILE A 397 4.42 -5.01 -8.09
CA ILE A 397 4.10 -3.92 -7.15
C ILE A 397 3.19 -4.40 -6.02
N GLN A 398 3.27 -3.73 -4.88
CA GLN A 398 2.39 -3.94 -3.76
C GLN A 398 1.63 -2.66 -3.39
N ILE A 399 0.30 -2.77 -3.33
CA ILE A 399 -0.62 -1.65 -3.13
C ILE A 399 -1.41 -1.78 -1.81
N ALA A 400 -1.60 -0.68 -1.10
CA ALA A 400 -2.21 -0.69 0.24
C ALA A 400 -3.40 0.26 0.34
N ARG A 401 -3.16 1.58 0.24
CA ARG A 401 -4.22 2.58 0.40
C ARG A 401 -5.24 2.50 -0.72
N GLU A 402 -4.81 2.17 -1.93
CA GLU A 402 -5.67 1.96 -3.08
C GLU A 402 -6.57 0.73 -2.88
N SER A 403 -6.04 -0.35 -2.29
CA SER A 403 -6.85 -1.50 -1.83
C SER A 403 -7.88 -1.08 -0.78
N MET A 404 -7.50 -0.22 0.18
CA MET A 404 -8.44 0.32 1.16
C MET A 404 -9.53 1.16 0.49
N LEU A 405 -9.19 2.02 -0.49
CA LEU A 405 -10.15 2.82 -1.26
C LEU A 405 -11.10 1.92 -2.05
N ALA A 406 -10.58 0.86 -2.69
CA ALA A 406 -11.37 -0.10 -3.46
C ALA A 406 -12.45 -0.78 -2.60
N ILE A 407 -12.16 -1.09 -1.33
CA ILE A 407 -13.17 -1.64 -0.42
C ILE A 407 -14.03 -0.58 0.28
N GLY A 408 -13.77 0.72 0.10
CA GLY A 408 -14.65 1.80 0.57
C GLY A 408 -14.03 2.82 1.53
N CYS A 409 -12.71 2.83 1.72
CA CYS A 409 -12.06 3.93 2.43
C CYS A 409 -12.38 5.27 1.75
N ILE A 410 -12.69 6.27 2.57
CA ILE A 410 -13.00 7.63 2.12
C ILE A 410 -11.88 8.63 2.43
N GLN A 411 -10.68 8.16 2.76
CA GLN A 411 -9.56 9.04 3.13
C GLN A 411 -9.86 9.97 4.33
N ALA A 412 -10.69 9.53 5.28
CA ALA A 412 -11.04 10.33 6.47
C ALA A 412 -9.83 10.65 7.39
N ARG A 413 -8.69 9.96 7.22
CA ARG A 413 -7.44 10.13 8.02
C ARG A 413 -7.60 9.96 9.54
N LYS A 414 -8.71 9.36 9.98
CA LYS A 414 -9.02 9.01 11.38
C LYS A 414 -8.61 7.57 11.75
N CYS A 415 -7.70 6.95 11.00
CA CYS A 415 -7.35 5.53 11.15
C CYS A 415 -6.84 5.16 12.56
N HIS A 416 -6.10 6.05 13.23
CA HIS A 416 -5.58 5.82 14.58
C HIS A 416 -6.65 6.01 15.69
N THR A 417 -7.80 6.62 15.37
CA THR A 417 -8.78 7.00 16.40
C THR A 417 -9.71 5.85 16.79
N ASP A 418 -9.75 4.78 16.00
CA ASP A 418 -10.75 3.70 16.06
C ASP A 418 -12.17 4.10 15.63
N HIS A 419 -12.36 5.32 15.11
CA HIS A 419 -13.66 5.82 14.66
C HIS A 419 -13.65 6.00 13.13
N CYS A 420 -13.19 4.98 12.40
CA CYS A 420 -13.21 5.01 10.94
C CYS A 420 -14.66 4.95 10.44
N PRO A 421 -15.20 6.01 9.81
CA PRO A 421 -16.61 6.06 9.44
C PRO A 421 -16.98 5.04 8.34
N ALA A 422 -15.99 4.60 7.56
CA ALA A 422 -16.16 3.62 6.50
C ALA A 422 -16.00 2.16 6.98
N GLY A 423 -15.78 1.91 8.27
CA GLY A 423 -15.61 0.54 8.79
C GLY A 423 -14.29 -0.15 8.44
N VAL A 424 -13.39 0.50 7.69
CA VAL A 424 -12.14 -0.11 7.21
C VAL A 424 -11.07 -0.24 8.31
N ALA A 425 -10.77 0.85 9.02
CA ALA A 425 -9.66 0.94 9.97
C ALA A 425 -10.15 1.09 11.43
N THR A 426 -11.05 0.22 11.86
CA THR A 426 -11.69 0.25 13.19
C THR A 426 -11.95 -1.16 13.72
N GLN A 427 -11.96 -1.29 15.05
CA GLN A 427 -12.37 -2.48 15.79
C GLN A 427 -13.82 -2.37 16.31
N ASN A 428 -14.48 -1.24 16.08
CA ASN A 428 -15.87 -1.03 16.46
C ASN A 428 -16.81 -1.87 15.57
N ARG A 429 -17.58 -2.78 16.20
CA ARG A 429 -18.49 -3.70 15.49
C ARG A 429 -19.58 -2.99 14.69
N TRP A 430 -20.12 -1.88 15.21
CA TRP A 430 -21.15 -1.11 14.52
C TRP A 430 -20.62 -0.48 13.23
N LEU A 431 -19.42 0.11 13.30
CA LEU A 431 -18.79 0.71 12.11
C LEU A 431 -18.37 -0.36 11.09
N GLN A 432 -17.86 -1.49 11.55
CA GLN A 432 -17.50 -2.62 10.67
C GLN A 432 -18.72 -3.24 9.98
N ALA A 433 -19.89 -3.26 10.64
CA ALA A 433 -21.12 -3.79 10.05
C ALA A 433 -21.54 -3.05 8.77
N GLY A 434 -21.14 -1.78 8.59
CA GLY A 434 -21.35 -1.04 7.35
C GLY A 434 -20.44 -1.47 6.18
N LEU A 435 -19.40 -2.25 6.45
CA LEU A 435 -18.47 -2.80 5.46
C LEU A 435 -18.85 -4.26 5.14
N ASP A 436 -19.76 -4.42 4.18
CA ASP A 436 -20.21 -5.73 3.69
C ASP A 436 -19.09 -6.51 3.00
N VAL A 437 -18.74 -7.69 3.54
CA VAL A 437 -17.56 -8.46 3.10
C VAL A 437 -17.71 -8.97 1.67
N ASP A 438 -18.89 -9.46 1.29
CA ASP A 438 -19.12 -10.08 -0.01
C ASP A 438 -19.12 -9.03 -1.14
N ASP A 439 -19.74 -7.87 -0.91
CA ASP A 439 -19.68 -6.73 -1.82
C ASP A 439 -18.24 -6.21 -1.93
N LYS A 440 -17.56 -6.02 -0.78
CA LYS A 440 -16.21 -5.44 -0.78
C LYS A 440 -15.16 -6.37 -1.37
N ALA A 441 -15.33 -7.69 -1.23
CA ALA A 441 -14.49 -8.68 -1.90
C ALA A 441 -14.60 -8.55 -3.42
N LYS A 442 -15.82 -8.53 -3.97
CA LYS A 442 -16.05 -8.32 -5.41
C LYS A 442 -15.45 -7.00 -5.89
N ARG A 443 -15.54 -5.94 -5.07
CA ARG A 443 -14.92 -4.66 -5.40
C ARG A 443 -13.40 -4.72 -5.45
N MET A 444 -12.78 -5.43 -4.53
CA MET A 444 -11.33 -5.67 -4.54
C MET A 444 -10.91 -6.48 -5.77
N THR A 445 -11.63 -7.56 -6.10
CA THR A 445 -11.41 -8.38 -7.30
C THR A 445 -11.43 -7.53 -8.57
N ARG A 446 -12.51 -6.76 -8.76
CA ARG A 446 -12.68 -5.89 -9.93
C ARG A 446 -11.60 -4.83 -10.03
N TYR A 447 -11.25 -4.18 -8.91
CA TYR A 447 -10.21 -3.16 -8.92
C TYR A 447 -8.87 -3.73 -9.42
N ILE A 448 -8.47 -4.91 -8.93
CA ILE A 448 -7.23 -5.56 -9.37
C ILE A 448 -7.30 -5.93 -10.86
N GLN A 449 -8.40 -6.53 -11.32
CA GLN A 449 -8.59 -6.90 -12.73
C GLN A 449 -8.60 -5.67 -13.66
N SER A 450 -9.31 -4.61 -13.29
CA SER A 450 -9.34 -3.35 -14.03
C SER A 450 -7.96 -2.70 -14.11
N PHE A 451 -7.20 -2.69 -13.00
CA PHE A 451 -5.85 -2.17 -12.99
C PHE A 451 -4.94 -2.99 -13.92
N ARG A 452 -4.94 -4.32 -13.83
CA ARG A 452 -4.16 -5.16 -14.74
C ARG A 452 -4.56 -4.99 -16.20
N LYS A 453 -5.86 -4.86 -16.47
CA LYS A 453 -6.37 -4.59 -17.82
C LYS A 453 -5.78 -3.29 -18.37
N GLU A 454 -5.79 -2.20 -17.60
CA GLU A 454 -5.19 -0.93 -18.03
C GLU A 454 -3.67 -1.04 -18.20
N LEU A 455 -2.97 -1.80 -17.34
CA LEU A 455 -1.54 -2.10 -17.52
C LEU A 455 -1.25 -2.85 -18.81
N LEU A 456 -2.06 -3.86 -19.15
CA LEU A 456 -1.94 -4.60 -20.42
C LEU A 456 -2.23 -3.68 -21.60
N SER A 457 -3.29 -2.88 -21.56
CA SER A 457 -3.60 -1.92 -22.61
C SER A 457 -2.48 -0.91 -22.84
N LEU A 458 -1.85 -0.39 -21.78
CA LEU A 458 -0.67 0.48 -21.90
C LEU A 458 0.53 -0.27 -22.48
N SER A 459 0.77 -1.51 -22.04
CA SER A 459 1.84 -2.36 -22.57
C SER A 459 1.65 -2.57 -24.08
N TYR A 460 0.45 -2.94 -24.51
CA TYR A 460 0.12 -3.19 -25.90
C TYR A 460 0.27 -1.92 -26.74
N ALA A 461 -0.22 -0.78 -26.26
CA ALA A 461 -0.03 0.52 -26.91
C ALA A 461 1.46 0.88 -27.11
N CYS A 462 2.34 0.41 -26.22
CA CYS A 462 3.79 0.61 -26.30
C CYS A 462 4.53 -0.47 -27.09
N GLY A 463 3.83 -1.48 -27.63
CA GLY A 463 4.43 -2.58 -28.39
C GLY A 463 4.90 -3.77 -27.55
N TYR A 464 4.49 -3.85 -26.29
CA TYR A 464 4.88 -4.89 -25.34
C TYR A 464 3.74 -5.83 -24.99
N GLN A 465 4.04 -7.12 -24.83
CA GLN A 465 3.08 -8.12 -24.38
C GLN A 465 2.95 -8.16 -22.85
N HIS A 466 4.00 -7.72 -22.13
CA HIS A 466 4.06 -7.77 -20.67
C HIS A 466 4.60 -6.45 -20.08
N PRO A 467 4.05 -5.92 -18.97
CA PRO A 467 4.48 -4.64 -18.40
C PRO A 467 5.95 -4.60 -17.98
N CYS A 468 6.53 -5.72 -17.52
CA CYS A 468 7.98 -5.76 -17.24
C CYS A 468 8.87 -5.53 -18.48
N GLN A 469 8.36 -5.55 -19.71
CA GLN A 469 9.16 -5.20 -20.90
C GLN A 469 9.36 -3.69 -21.06
N PHE A 470 8.58 -2.85 -20.34
CA PHE A 470 8.86 -1.42 -20.27
C PHE A 470 10.29 -1.18 -19.81
N ASN A 471 10.98 -0.25 -20.45
CA ASN A 471 12.30 0.20 -20.02
C ASN A 471 12.35 1.74 -20.01
N GLY A 472 13.48 2.31 -19.60
CA GLY A 472 13.63 3.75 -19.46
C GLY A 472 13.54 4.54 -20.78
N ARG A 473 13.50 3.90 -21.95
CA ARG A 473 13.48 4.56 -23.26
C ARG A 473 12.08 4.97 -23.70
N GLU A 474 11.03 4.30 -23.21
CA GLU A 474 9.63 4.58 -23.55
C GLU A 474 9.02 5.67 -22.69
N ILE A 475 9.71 6.07 -21.63
CA ILE A 475 9.20 7.05 -20.68
C ILE A 475 10.09 8.29 -20.74
N GLU A 476 9.46 9.46 -20.86
CA GLU A 476 10.15 10.75 -20.74
C GLU A 476 9.58 11.53 -19.56
N PHE A 477 10.42 12.35 -18.95
CA PHE A 477 10.02 13.27 -17.89
C PHE A 477 10.27 14.70 -18.34
N SER A 478 9.34 15.60 -18.03
CA SER A 478 9.63 17.02 -18.11
C SER A 478 10.76 17.36 -17.13
N THR A 479 11.90 17.83 -17.65
CA THR A 479 13.08 18.27 -16.89
C THR A 479 13.23 19.79 -16.90
N GLY A 480 12.32 20.50 -17.56
CA GLY A 480 12.28 21.96 -17.61
C GLY A 480 11.24 22.45 -18.62
N VAL A 481 11.19 23.76 -18.82
CA VAL A 481 10.27 24.38 -19.79
C VAL A 481 10.57 23.83 -21.19
N ASN A 482 9.64 23.07 -21.75
CA ASN A 482 9.76 22.38 -23.05
C ASN A 482 11.00 21.47 -23.16
N LYS A 483 11.53 20.96 -22.05
CA LYS A 483 12.63 20.00 -22.02
C LYS A 483 12.15 18.69 -21.45
N PHE A 484 12.31 17.63 -22.22
CA PHE A 484 11.96 16.27 -21.83
C PHE A 484 13.21 15.39 -21.91
N SER A 485 13.40 14.54 -20.91
CA SER A 485 14.54 13.61 -20.86
C SER A 485 14.02 12.19 -20.68
N LYS A 486 14.63 11.22 -21.36
CA LYS A 486 14.24 9.81 -21.21
C LYS A 486 14.52 9.38 -19.78
N LEU A 487 13.65 8.54 -19.23
CA LEU A 487 13.81 7.96 -17.90
C LEU A 487 15.16 7.23 -17.80
N HIS A 488 15.58 6.56 -18.86
CA HIS A 488 16.90 5.92 -18.95
C HIS A 488 18.04 6.88 -18.62
N ASP A 489 18.04 8.07 -19.24
CA ASP A 489 19.09 9.07 -19.05
C ASP A 489 19.05 9.65 -17.63
N VAL A 490 17.85 9.82 -17.08
CA VAL A 490 17.65 10.32 -15.70
C VAL A 490 18.10 9.30 -14.66
N LEU A 491 17.86 8.01 -14.91
CA LEU A 491 18.25 6.92 -14.00
C LEU A 491 19.74 6.61 -14.07
N GLY A 492 20.37 6.76 -15.24
CA GLY A 492 21.76 6.35 -15.47
C GLY A 492 21.96 4.84 -15.55
N TYR A 493 20.89 4.06 -15.72
CA TYR A 493 20.93 2.61 -15.91
C TYR A 493 19.74 2.11 -16.73
N THR A 494 19.79 0.85 -17.15
CA THR A 494 18.66 0.13 -17.78
C THR A 494 18.32 -1.06 -16.91
N ARG A 495 17.02 -1.37 -16.75
CA ARG A 495 16.61 -2.62 -16.09
C ARG A 495 17.20 -3.84 -16.79
N ASP A 496 17.35 -4.93 -16.05
CA ASP A 496 17.76 -6.21 -16.62
C ASP A 496 16.72 -6.73 -17.62
N GLY A 497 17.20 -7.49 -18.61
CA GLY A 497 16.37 -8.13 -19.61
C GLY A 497 15.39 -9.12 -18.98
N THR A 498 14.19 -9.21 -19.56
CA THR A 498 13.10 -10.02 -19.03
C THR A 498 13.09 -11.47 -19.51
N GLY A 499 13.97 -11.84 -20.45
CA GLY A 499 13.96 -13.14 -21.12
C GLY A 499 12.83 -13.32 -22.15
N LEU A 500 11.87 -12.40 -22.21
CA LEU A 500 10.85 -12.37 -23.24
C LEU A 500 11.43 -11.88 -24.57
N LYS A 501 10.90 -12.41 -25.68
CA LYS A 501 11.25 -11.92 -27.02
C LYS A 501 10.91 -10.44 -27.14
N GLU A 502 11.80 -9.65 -27.75
CA GLU A 502 11.47 -8.27 -28.09
C GLU A 502 10.29 -8.25 -29.07
N THR A 503 9.16 -7.71 -28.60
CA THR A 503 7.92 -7.60 -29.37
C THR A 503 7.79 -6.25 -30.07
N ARG A 504 8.54 -5.24 -29.62
CA ARG A 504 8.56 -3.91 -30.21
C ARG A 504 9.46 -3.92 -31.44
N ALA A 505 8.91 -3.60 -32.61
CA ALA A 505 9.69 -3.49 -33.83
C ALA A 505 10.83 -2.48 -33.65
N SER A 506 12.07 -2.89 -33.91
CA SER A 506 13.27 -2.06 -33.87
C SER A 506 13.32 -1.08 -35.05
N ASN A 507 12.27 -0.28 -35.25
CA ASN A 507 12.26 0.75 -36.30
C ASN A 507 12.90 2.08 -35.81
N ALA A 508 13.71 2.03 -34.76
CA ALA A 508 14.50 3.16 -34.29
C ALA A 508 15.97 3.00 -34.71
N THR A 509 16.24 2.95 -36.01
CA THR A 509 17.44 3.65 -36.48
C THR A 509 17.14 5.12 -36.27
N GLU A 510 17.72 5.71 -35.21
CA GLU A 510 17.86 7.16 -35.15
C GLU A 510 18.40 7.61 -36.52
N PRO A 511 17.79 8.59 -37.20
CA PRO A 511 18.34 9.09 -38.44
C PRO A 511 19.75 9.54 -38.14
N THR A 512 20.73 8.85 -38.72
CA THR A 512 22.11 9.30 -38.73
C THR A 512 22.06 10.64 -39.44
N LEU A 513 22.33 11.73 -38.70
CA LEU A 513 22.51 13.03 -39.33
C LEU A 513 23.63 12.83 -40.35
N VAL A 514 23.28 12.97 -41.63
CA VAL A 514 24.26 13.03 -42.71
C VAL A 514 25.02 14.33 -42.49
N GLU A 515 26.34 14.21 -42.30
CA GLU A 515 27.27 15.33 -42.10
C GLU A 515 27.14 16.42 -43.17
#